data_AF-A0A7D4UBD3-F1
#
_entry.id   AF-A0A7D4UBD3-F1
#
_cell.length_a   1.000
_cell.length_b   1.000
_cell.length_c   1.000
_cell.angle_alpha   90.00
_cell.angle_beta   90.00
_cell.angle_gamma   90.00
#
_symmetry.space_group_name_H-M   'P 1'
#
loop_
_entity.id
_entity.type
_entity.pdbx_description
1 polymer ?
#
loop_
_entity_poly.entity_id
_entity_poly.type
_entity_poly.pdbx_seq_one_letter_code
_entity_poly.pdbx_strand_id
1 'polypeptide(L)' 'MREFTETAMKKDKISYYCFNKACEGSVYHSDSIHIIDLPFTAHTLAYEHHCSICGSKLISVVDIDLQQALAPKIPVSA' A
#
# COMPACT_ATOMS: atom_id res chain seq x y z
N MET A 1 -12.64 -21.09 -19.53
CA MET A 1 -12.76 -20.32 -18.26
C MET A 1 -11.52 -19.46 -18.16
N ARG A 2 -11.66 -18.20 -17.73
CA ARG A 2 -10.69 -17.14 -17.96
C ARG A 2 -9.50 -17.26 -16.99
N GLU A 3 -8.29 -17.31 -17.53
CA GLU A 3 -7.03 -17.12 -16.81
C GLU A 3 -6.93 -15.63 -16.43
N PHE A 4 -7.44 -15.28 -15.27
CA PHE A 4 -7.18 -14.00 -14.62
C PHE A 4 -6.27 -14.27 -13.45
N THR A 5 -5.29 -13.39 -13.25
CA THR A 5 -4.32 -13.29 -12.14
C THR A 5 -2.94 -13.94 -12.33
N GLU A 6 -2.26 -13.65 -13.44
CA GLU A 6 -0.79 -13.73 -13.51
C GLU A 6 -0.15 -12.38 -13.83
N THR A 7 -0.73 -11.30 -13.32
CA THR A 7 -0.15 -9.96 -13.42
C THR A 7 -0.24 -9.27 -12.06
N ALA A 8 0.92 -8.99 -11.45
CA ALA A 8 1.15 -8.11 -10.30
C ALA A 8 1.61 -8.72 -8.95
N MET A 9 2.47 -9.74 -8.95
CA MET A 9 3.46 -9.91 -7.87
C MET A 9 4.86 -9.92 -8.48
N LYS A 10 5.62 -8.83 -8.37
CA LYS A 10 7.09 -8.93 -8.44
C LYS A 10 7.49 -9.75 -7.20
N LYS A 11 7.73 -11.04 -7.42
CA LYS A 11 7.46 -12.20 -6.55
C LYS A 11 7.89 -12.20 -5.07
N ASP A 12 8.58 -11.19 -4.54
CA ASP A 12 9.09 -11.24 -3.16
C ASP A 12 9.10 -9.89 -2.45
N LYS A 13 8.36 -8.87 -2.89
CA LYS A 13 8.33 -7.58 -2.19
C LYS A 13 6.93 -7.00 -2.00
N ILE A 14 6.75 -6.28 -0.90
CA ILE A 14 5.57 -5.50 -0.54
C ILE A 14 5.96 -4.04 -0.54
N SER A 15 5.22 -3.23 -1.29
CA SER A 15 5.38 -1.78 -1.31
C SER A 15 4.59 -1.13 -0.18
N TYR A 16 5.21 -0.14 0.46
CA TYR A 16 4.64 0.65 1.54
C TYR A 16 4.60 2.13 1.16
N TYR A 17 3.54 2.80 1.59
CA TYR A 17 3.23 4.18 1.24
C TYR A 17 3.00 5.03 2.49
N CYS A 18 3.50 6.26 2.47
CA CYS A 18 3.18 7.27 3.48
C CYS A 18 1.98 8.10 3.03
N PHE A 19 0.96 8.21 3.88
CA PHE A 19 -0.24 9.02 3.66
C PHE A 19 -0.31 10.25 4.59
N ASN A 20 0.83 10.76 5.03
CA ASN A 20 0.85 12.03 5.78
C ASN A 20 0.95 13.22 4.82
N LYS A 21 -0.12 14.01 4.67
CA LYS A 21 -0.17 15.19 3.79
C LYS A 21 0.91 16.24 4.09
N ALA A 22 1.41 16.32 5.32
CA ALA A 22 2.49 17.21 5.70
C ALA A 22 3.89 16.66 5.38
N CYS A 23 3.99 15.40 4.97
CA CYS A 23 5.24 14.76 4.58
C CYS A 23 5.47 14.93 3.08
N GLU A 24 6.61 15.53 2.72
CA GLU A 24 7.08 15.68 1.34
C GLU A 24 7.24 14.34 0.61
N GLY A 25 7.52 13.25 1.35
CA GLY A 25 7.62 11.91 0.78
C GLY A 25 6.33 11.10 0.83
N SER A 26 5.19 11.73 1.14
CA SER A 26 3.90 11.07 1.06
C SER A 26 3.39 10.99 -0.37
N VAL A 27 2.43 10.10 -0.60
CA VAL A 27 1.76 9.93 -1.90
C VAL A 27 1.05 11.19 -2.41
N TYR A 28 0.86 12.20 -1.56
CA TYR A 28 0.18 13.44 -1.92
C TYR A 28 1.09 14.45 -2.62
N HIS A 29 2.41 14.25 -2.58
CA HIS A 29 3.39 15.10 -3.23
C HIS A 29 3.98 14.34 -4.42
N SER A 30 3.49 14.70 -5.62
CA SER A 30 3.52 13.87 -6.82
C SER A 30 4.90 13.62 -7.46
N ASP A 31 5.97 14.24 -6.97
CA ASP A 31 7.28 14.21 -7.65
C ASP A 31 8.27 13.19 -7.06
N SER A 32 8.02 12.66 -5.86
CA SER A 32 8.93 11.70 -5.22
C SER A 32 8.19 10.83 -4.21
N ILE A 33 7.29 9.96 -4.72
CA ILE A 33 6.68 8.94 -3.88
C ILE A 33 7.81 8.05 -3.36
N HIS A 34 8.14 8.18 -2.07
CA HIS A 34 9.12 7.32 -1.41
C HIS A 34 8.47 5.97 -1.14
N ILE A 35 8.54 5.09 -2.15
CA ILE A 35 8.08 3.71 -2.04
C ILE A 35 9.13 2.91 -1.31
N ILE A 36 8.74 2.31 -0.19
CA ILE A 36 9.59 1.38 0.55
C ILE A 36 9.17 -0.03 0.13
N ASP A 37 10.05 -0.74 -0.57
CA ASP A 37 9.85 -2.13 -0.95
C ASP A 37 10.53 -3.06 0.06
N LEU A 38 9.74 -3.75 0.87
CA LEU A 38 10.24 -4.73 1.85
C LEU A 38 10.06 -6.15 1.32
N PRO A 39 10.91 -7.11 1.71
CA PRO A 39 10.72 -8.51 1.31
C PRO A 39 9.40 -9.06 1.84
N PHE A 40 8.67 -9.84 1.04
CA PHE A 40 7.42 -10.46 1.44
C PHE A 40 7.69 -11.56 2.48
N THR A 41 7.54 -11.21 3.77
CA THR A 41 7.66 -12.14 4.90
C THR A 41 6.46 -11.99 5.83
N ALA A 42 6.16 -13.02 6.62
CA ALA A 42 5.11 -12.92 7.64
C ALA A 42 5.40 -11.77 8.64
N HIS A 43 6.69 -11.52 8.93
CA HIS A 43 7.13 -10.43 9.79
C HIS A 43 6.80 -9.07 9.17
N THR A 44 7.09 -8.84 7.89
CA THR A 44 6.80 -7.54 7.26
C THR A 44 5.31 -7.21 7.24
N LEU A 45 4.43 -8.21 7.13
CA LEU A 45 2.98 -8.01 7.21
C LEU A 45 2.47 -7.80 8.65
N ALA A 46 3.11 -8.42 9.64
CA ALA A 46 2.65 -8.37 11.02
C ALA A 46 3.13 -7.12 11.80
N TYR A 47 4.16 -6.43 11.31
CA TYR A 47 4.78 -5.32 12.02
C TYR A 47 4.46 -3.97 11.37
N GLU A 48 4.37 -2.95 12.23
CA GLU A 48 4.16 -1.58 11.79
C GLU A 48 5.47 -1.00 11.25
N HIS A 49 5.39 -0.40 10.06
CA HIS A 49 6.51 0.31 9.43
C HIS A 49 6.25 1.80 9.47
N HIS A 50 7.32 2.58 9.61
CA HIS A 50 7.24 4.04 9.74
C HIS A 50 8.05 4.73 8.66
N CYS A 51 7.52 5.85 8.16
CA CYS A 51 8.18 6.68 7.18
C CYS A 51 9.45 7.30 7.77
N SER A 52 10.60 7.08 7.15
CA SER A 52 11.88 7.62 7.63
C SER A 52 11.97 9.15 7.60
N ILE A 53 11.08 9.83 6.86
CA ILE A 53 11.07 11.30 6.74
C ILE A 53 10.23 11.94 7.85
N CYS A 54 9.02 11.44 8.10
CA CYS A 54 8.05 12.09 8.99
C CYS A 54 7.62 11.24 10.20
N GLY A 55 8.14 10.01 10.34
CA GLY A 55 7.77 9.06 11.40
C GLY A 55 6.35 8.50 11.32
N SER A 56 5.54 8.94 10.35
CA SER A 56 4.16 8.48 10.20
C SER A 56 4.10 7.02 9.77
N LYS A 57 3.07 6.30 10.24
CA LYS A 57 2.83 4.92 9.86
C LYS A 57 2.71 4.79 8.34
N LEU A 58 3.37 3.78 7.80
CA LEU A 58 3.27 3.37 6.42
C LEU A 58 2.14 2.35 6.26
N ILE A 59 1.47 2.42 5.13
CA ILE A 59 0.39 1.49 4.77
C ILE A 59 0.88 0.65 3.59
N SER A 60 0.78 -0.67 3.73
CA SER A 60 1.18 -1.60 2.68
C SER A 60 0.16 -1.60 1.54
N VAL A 61 0.59 -1.95 0.33
CA VAL A 61 -0.33 -2.17 -0.80
C VAL A 61 -1.38 -3.24 -0.48
N VAL A 62 -1.01 -4.26 0.30
CA VAL A 62 -1.89 -5.35 0.71
C VAL A 62 -3.02 -4.83 1.62
N ASP A 63 -2.71 -3.94 2.57
CA ASP A 63 -3.72 -3.29 3.40
C ASP A 63 -4.70 -2.46 2.57
N ILE A 64 -4.20 -1.76 1.54
CA ILE A 64 -5.03 -0.96 0.64
C ILE A 64 -5.98 -1.86 -0.14
N ASP A 65 -5.46 -2.94 -0.73
CA ASP A 65 -6.27 -3.91 -1.49
C ASP A 65 -7.32 -4.59 -0.59
N LEU A 66 -6.95 -4.96 0.64
CA LEU A 66 -7.87 -5.51 1.64
C LEU A 66 -8.97 -4.51 1.99
N GLN A 67 -8.63 -3.25 2.25
CA GLN A 67 -9.60 -2.21 2.54
C GLN A 67 -10.56 -1.98 1.36
N GLN A 68 -10.07 -2.02 0.11
CA GLN A 68 -10.92 -1.91 -1.08
C GLN A 68 -11.83 -3.13 -1.29
N ALA A 69 -11.34 -4.34 -0.99
CA ALA A 69 -12.11 -5.56 -1.07
C ALA A 69 -13.20 -5.65 0.01
N LEU A 70 -12.90 -5.11 1.21
CA LEU A 70 -13.81 -5.07 2.35
C LEU A 70 -14.72 -3.84 2.36
N ALA A 71 -14.36 -2.78 1.62
CA ALA A 71 -15.20 -1.61 1.47
C ALA A 71 -16.55 -2.06 0.91
N PRO A 72 -17.67 -1.69 1.55
CA PRO A 72 -18.97 -2.04 1.04
C PRO A 72 -19.08 -1.49 -0.37
N LYS A 73 -19.35 -2.36 -1.34
CA LYS A 73 -19.82 -1.96 -2.67
C LYS A 73 -21.18 -1.30 -2.47
N ILE A 74 -21.20 -0.02 -2.08
CA ILE A 74 -22.41 0.77 -2.10
C ILE A 74 -22.67 1.00 -3.59
N PRO A 75 -23.68 0.36 -4.21
CA PRO A 75 -24.12 0.83 -5.52
C PRO A 75 -24.57 2.27 -5.29
N VAL A 76 -23.87 3.21 -5.90
CA VAL A 76 -24.34 4.58 -6.01
C VAL A 76 -25.48 4.52 -7.02
N SER A 77 -26.65 4.08 -6.57
CA SER A 77 -27.90 4.21 -7.30
C SER A 77 -28.34 5.66 -7.14
N ALA A 78 -28.03 6.47 -8.15
CA ALA A 78 -28.69 7.75 -8.39
C ALA A 78 -29.74 7.55 -9.50
#